data_AF-A0A838IX38-F1
#
_entry.id   AF-A0A838IX38-F1
#
_cell.length_a   1.000
_cell.length_b   1.000
_cell.length_c   1.000
_cell.angle_alpha   90.00
_cell.angle_beta   90.00
_cell.angle_gamma   90.00
#
_symmetry.space_group_name_H-M   'P 1'
#
loop_
_entity.id
_entity.type
_entity.pdbx_description
1 polymer ?
#
loop_
_entity_poly.entity_id
_entity_poly.type
_entity_poly.pdbx_seq_one_letter_code
_entity_poly.pdbx_strand_id
1 'polypeptide(L)'
;MTERGAVGRESVQGELFVHARVVLRRMPATGATVRLRLEPLGGGLVRVVEAARRSAGASAFKDLPGEVGRVVRFEQLGLDTAYARLFGDEA
;
A
#
# COMPACT_ATOMS: atom_id res chain seq x y z
N MET A 1 -14.47 36.99 9.31
CA MET A 1 -13.37 36.26 9.96
C MET A 1 -13.07 35.10 9.03
N THR A 2 -11.98 35.21 8.27
CA THR A 2 -11.77 34.50 7.01
C THR A 2 -11.25 33.07 7.23
N GLU A 3 -11.93 32.13 6.60
CA GLU A 3 -11.55 30.73 6.40
C GLU A 3 -10.22 30.63 5.62
N ARG A 4 -9.20 29.95 6.18
CA ARG A 4 -8.01 29.40 5.47
C ARG A 4 -7.38 28.32 6.35
N GLY A 5 -7.00 27.14 5.90
CA GLY A 5 -7.10 26.49 4.61
C GLY A 5 -6.76 25.02 4.88
N ALA A 6 -7.71 24.12 4.62
CA ALA A 6 -7.43 22.70 4.62
C ALA A 6 -6.57 22.42 3.39
N VAL A 7 -5.30 22.09 3.61
CA VAL A 7 -4.39 21.68 2.54
C VAL A 7 -4.90 20.34 2.01
N GLY A 8 -5.74 20.42 0.98
CA GLY A 8 -6.00 19.31 0.08
C GLY A 8 -4.68 18.92 -0.55
N ARG A 9 -4.15 17.76 -0.16
CA ARG A 9 -3.11 17.08 -0.92
C ARG A 9 -3.77 16.55 -2.19
N GLU A 10 -3.91 17.45 -3.15
CA GLU A 10 -4.36 17.15 -4.49
C GLU A 10 -3.28 16.29 -5.17
N SER A 11 -3.66 15.03 -5.37
CA SER A 11 -3.41 14.29 -6.60
C SER A 11 -1.96 14.20 -7.08
N VAL A 12 -1.17 13.33 -6.44
CA VAL A 12 -0.14 12.55 -7.14
C VAL A 12 -0.81 11.46 -7.99
N GLN A 13 -1.64 11.86 -8.95
CA GLN A 13 -2.31 10.96 -9.87
C GLN A 13 -1.91 11.29 -11.31
N GLY A 14 -0.60 11.46 -11.50
CA GLY A 14 0.04 11.47 -12.82
C GLY A 14 0.52 10.07 -13.15
N GLU A 15 -0.16 9.45 -14.11
CA GLU A 15 0.38 8.45 -15.04
C GLU A 15 0.53 6.99 -14.55
N LEU A 16 -0.44 6.16 -15.00
CA LEU A 16 -0.21 4.86 -15.65
C LEU A 16 0.25 3.62 -14.83
N PHE A 17 -0.02 3.54 -13.54
CA PHE A 17 0.01 2.24 -12.84
C PHE A 17 -1.32 1.48 -12.98
N VAL A 18 -1.68 1.10 -14.21
CA VAL A 18 -2.95 0.43 -14.57
C VAL A 18 -3.19 -0.87 -13.77
N HIS A 19 -2.12 -1.46 -13.21
CA HIS A 19 -2.17 -2.74 -12.51
C HIS A 19 -1.91 -2.67 -10.99
N ALA A 20 -1.70 -1.49 -10.41
CA ALA A 20 -1.44 -1.42 -8.98
C ALA A 20 -2.69 -1.72 -8.14
N ARG A 21 -2.53 -2.46 -7.04
CA ARG A 21 -3.60 -2.84 -6.10
C ARG A 21 -3.26 -2.39 -4.69
N VAL A 22 -4.27 -1.91 -3.99
CA VAL A 22 -4.14 -1.53 -2.58
C VAL A 22 -4.52 -2.72 -1.71
N VAL A 23 -3.66 -3.06 -0.75
CA VAL A 23 -3.88 -4.12 0.23
C VAL A 23 -3.72 -3.58 1.65
N LEU A 24 -4.43 -4.20 2.58
CA LEU A 24 -4.33 -3.92 4.01
C LEU A 24 -3.76 -5.13 4.71
N ARG A 25 -2.60 -4.95 5.34
CA ARG A 25 -1.96 -5.94 6.20
C ARG A 25 -2.20 -5.58 7.65
N ARG A 26 -2.86 -6.46 8.40
CA ARG A 26 -2.97 -6.32 9.87
C ARG A 26 -1.77 -6.98 10.52
N MET A 27 -1.17 -6.31 11.50
CA MET A 27 -0.06 -6.83 12.30
C MET A 27 -0.59 -7.21 13.68
N PRO A 28 -0.99 -8.48 13.91
CA PRO A 28 -1.65 -8.88 15.16
C PRO A 28 -0.79 -8.61 16.39
N ALA A 29 0.53 -8.79 16.29
CA ALA A 29 1.47 -8.54 17.39
C ALA A 29 1.51 -7.08 17.89
N THR A 30 1.13 -6.11 17.05
CA THR A 30 1.19 -4.67 17.40
C THR A 30 -0.15 -3.95 17.28
N GLY A 31 -1.20 -4.65 16.81
CA GLY A 31 -2.49 -4.06 16.41
C GLY A 31 -2.40 -3.04 15.27
N ALA A 32 -1.24 -2.86 14.65
CA ALA A 32 -1.05 -1.90 13.57
C ALA A 32 -1.68 -2.41 12.26
N THR A 33 -2.13 -1.48 11.43
CA THR A 33 -2.55 -1.74 10.04
C THR A 33 -1.59 -1.06 9.09
N VAL A 34 -1.02 -1.82 8.15
CA VAL A 34 -0.19 -1.30 7.08
C VAL A 34 -1.00 -1.33 5.79
N ARG A 35 -1.10 -0.18 5.12
CA ARG A 35 -1.68 -0.03 3.78
C ARG A 35 -0.53 0.00 2.79
N LEU A 36 -0.55 -0.91 1.83
CA LEU A 36 0.42 -0.97 0.76
C LEU A 36 -0.31 -0.81 -0.57
N ARG A 37 0.27 -0.04 -1.48
CA ARG A 37 -0.08 -0.09 -2.90
C ARG A 37 1.03 -0.85 -3.61
N LEU A 38 0.64 -1.90 -4.30
CA LEU A 38 1.52 -2.89 -4.88
C LEU A 38 1.33 -2.93 -6.38
N GLU A 39 2.42 -2.91 -7.13
CA GLU A 39 2.44 -3.16 -8.56
C GLU A 39 2.98 -4.57 -8.83
N PRO A 40 2.32 -5.38 -9.67
CA PRO A 40 2.83 -6.70 -10.04
C PRO A 40 4.02 -6.57 -10.99
N LEU A 41 5.05 -7.40 -10.79
CA LEU A 41 6.21 -7.51 -11.68
C LEU A 41 6.29 -8.86 -12.42
N GLY A 42 5.28 -9.73 -12.26
CA GLY A 42 5.31 -11.13 -12.72
C GLY A 42 6.04 -12.07 -11.75
N GLY A 43 5.86 -13.39 -11.94
CA GLY A 43 6.54 -14.42 -11.13
C GLY A 43 6.30 -14.32 -9.62
N GLY A 44 5.15 -13.79 -9.20
CA GLY A 44 4.80 -13.58 -7.79
C GLY A 44 5.54 -12.42 -7.10
N LEU A 45 6.27 -11.60 -7.86
CA LEU A 45 6.93 -10.40 -7.36
C LEU A 45 6.00 -9.18 -7.42
N VAL A 46 6.17 -8.31 -6.43
CA VAL A 46 5.50 -7.01 -6.36
C VAL A 46 6.47 -5.90 -5.98
N ARG A 47 6.25 -4.72 -6.55
CA ARG A 47 6.89 -3.47 -6.14
C ARG A 47 5.94 -2.68 -5.25
N VAL A 48 6.44 -2.20 -4.12
CA VAL A 48 5.69 -1.27 -3.26
C VAL A 48 5.78 0.12 -3.86
N VAL A 49 4.66 0.68 -4.30
CA VAL A 49 4.61 2.05 -4.88
C VAL A 49 4.10 3.09 -3.89
N GLU A 50 3.32 2.66 -2.89
CA GLU A 50 2.95 3.49 -1.73
C GLU A 50 2.89 2.61 -0.48
N ALA A 51 3.29 3.16 0.67
CA ALA A 51 3.22 2.47 1.94
C ALA A 51 2.87 3.43 3.07
N ALA A 52 1.93 3.03 3.92
CA ALA A 52 1.56 3.79 5.10
C ALA A 52 1.15 2.87 6.25
N ARG A 53 1.39 3.28 7.50
CA ARG A 53 1.04 2.54 8.70
C ARG A 53 0.16 3.36 9.63
N ARG A 54 -0.86 2.71 10.17
CA ARG A 54 -1.69 3.20 11.26
C ARG A 54 -1.45 2.30 12.48
N SER A 55 -0.93 2.87 13.57
CA SER A 55 -0.76 2.15 14.84
C SER A 55 -2.11 1.81 15.47
N ALA A 56 -2.12 0.87 16.42
CA ALA A 56 -3.31 0.61 17.23
C ALA A 56 -3.79 1.91 17.90
N GLY A 57 -5.09 2.21 17.81
CA GLY A 57 -5.70 3.41 18.39
C GLY A 57 -5.42 4.73 17.65
N ALA A 58 -4.56 4.74 16.61
CA ALA A 58 -4.32 5.94 15.83
C ALA A 58 -5.45 6.20 14.82
N SER A 59 -5.87 7.46 14.70
CA SER A 59 -6.93 7.85 13.75
C SER A 59 -6.46 7.95 12.30
N ALA A 60 -5.17 8.19 12.08
CA ALA A 60 -4.60 8.46 10.74
C ALA A 60 -3.48 7.49 10.37
N PHE A 61 -3.35 7.23 9.07
CA PHE A 61 -2.17 6.56 8.50
C PHE A 61 -1.01 7.55 8.41
N LYS A 62 0.20 7.06 8.68
CA LYS A 62 1.46 7.78 8.48
C LYS A 62 2.27 7.09 7.38
N ASP A 63 2.83 7.86 6.46
CA ASP A 63 3.62 7.32 5.36
C ASP A 63 4.87 6.57 5.86
N LEU A 64 5.23 5.52 5.15
CA LEU A 64 6.41 4.70 5.36
C LEU A 64 7.33 4.82 4.13
N PRO A 65 8.08 5.93 3.99
CA PRO A 65 8.87 6.18 2.78
C PRO A 65 9.96 5.13 2.55
N GLY A 66 10.51 4.52 3.61
CA GLY A 66 11.53 3.48 3.48
C GLY A 66 11.05 2.17 2.86
N GLU A 67 9.73 1.97 2.72
CA GLU A 67 9.17 0.78 2.08
C GLU A 67 8.87 1.01 0.59
N VAL A 68 8.78 2.26 0.14
CA VAL A 68 8.46 2.59 -1.26
C VAL A 68 9.66 2.26 -2.16
N GLY A 69 9.37 1.69 -3.33
CA GLY A 69 10.35 1.20 -4.30
C GLY A 69 10.86 -0.21 -4.00
N ARG A 70 10.56 -0.77 -2.82
CA ARG A 70 10.99 -2.12 -2.44
C ARG A 70 10.31 -3.17 -3.31
N VAL A 71 11.10 -4.11 -3.82
CA VAL A 71 10.60 -5.31 -4.53
C VAL A 71 10.67 -6.49 -3.58
N VAL A 72 9.55 -7.20 -3.43
CA VAL A 72 9.42 -8.35 -2.55
C VAL A 72 8.60 -9.45 -3.22
N ARG A 73 8.74 -10.69 -2.73
CA ARG A 73 7.77 -11.73 -3.06
C ARG A 73 6.46 -11.44 -2.34
N PHE A 74 5.35 -11.62 -3.05
CA PHE A 74 4.03 -11.36 -2.50
C PHE A 74 3.74 -12.17 -1.22
N GLU A 75 4.22 -13.41 -1.14
CA GLU A 75 4.08 -14.28 0.04
C GLU A 75 4.74 -13.72 1.30
N GLN A 76 5.83 -12.95 1.15
CA GLN A 76 6.53 -12.32 2.28
C GLN A 76 5.70 -11.22 2.95
N LEU A 77 4.66 -10.72 2.28
CA LEU A 77 3.75 -9.75 2.86
C LEU A 77 2.80 -10.36 3.90
N GLY A 78 2.65 -11.69 3.93
CA GLY A 78 1.78 -12.39 4.88
C GLY A 78 0.34 -11.90 4.80
N LEU A 79 -0.16 -11.69 3.57
CA LEU A 79 -1.53 -11.27 3.32
C LEU A 79 -2.46 -12.48 3.28
N ASP A 80 -3.70 -12.28 3.72
CA ASP A 80 -4.73 -13.32 3.72
C ASP A 80 -5.28 -13.64 2.31
N THR A 81 -4.94 -12.81 1.32
CA THR A 81 -5.34 -12.99 -0.08
C THR A 81 -4.18 -13.55 -0.90
N ALA A 82 -4.50 -14.33 -1.93
CA ALA A 82 -3.52 -14.84 -2.89
C ALA A 82 -3.12 -13.78 -3.93
N TYR A 83 -1.94 -13.96 -4.56
CA TYR A 83 -1.45 -13.10 -5.64
C TYR A 83 -2.41 -13.09 -6.83
N ALA A 84 -2.78 -14.26 -7.33
CA ALA A 84 -3.65 -14.43 -8.49
C ALA A 84 -5.04 -13.78 -8.31
N ARG A 85 -5.52 -13.68 -7.06
CA ARG A 85 -6.76 -12.98 -6.73
C ARG A 85 -6.66 -11.46 -6.94
N LEU A 86 -5.48 -10.88 -6.74
CA LEU A 86 -5.27 -9.43 -6.85
C LEU A 86 -4.84 -9.00 -8.25
N PHE A 87 -3.99 -9.80 -8.88
CA PHE A 87 -3.29 -9.42 -10.11
C PHE A 87 -3.60 -10.32 -11.32
N GLY A 88 -4.35 -11.41 -11.15
CA GLY A 88 -4.59 -12.40 -12.21
C GLY A 88 -3.51 -13.47 -12.28
N ASP A 89 -3.73 -14.47 -13.11
CA ASP A 89 -2.87 -15.65 -13.32
C ASP A 89 -1.75 -15.38 -14.35
N GLU A 90 -1.22 -14.15 -14.38
CA GLU A 90 -0.07 -13.83 -15.23
C GLU A 90 1.20 -14.34 -14.52
N ALA A 91 1.40 -15.67 -14.60
CA ALA A 91 2.54 -16.42 -14.08
C ALA A 91 3.75 -16.36 -15.02
#